data_AF-A0A2A4G733-F1
#
_entry.id   AF-A0A2A4G733-F1
#
_cell.length_a   1.000
_cell.length_b   1.000
_cell.length_c   1.000
_cell.angle_alpha   90.00
_cell.angle_beta   90.00
_cell.angle_gamma   90.00
#
_symmetry.space_group_name_H-M   'P 1'
#
loop_
_entity.id
_entity.type
_entity.pdbx_description
1 polymer ?
#
loop_
_entity_poly.entity_id
_entity_poly.type
_entity_poly.pdbx_seq_one_letter_code
_entity_poly.pdbx_strand_id
1 'polypeptide(L)'
;MNFFKRLFKIGQAEAHASIDKLEDPIKMTEQGIRDLKEDLEKGLESLAKVKALAIRSKNDITSHKDKAAAYHSKATLLLQKAQKGDMELTEAERLAKEALLLKEQALESQKQSEQESEKMEASVLKLESAVKQIRTNITKWENELKTLKARVKVGKATKNLNKQMAEIDSSGTVSLLEKMKDRVAEEEALAEAYGEMANANKSIDEEIDKAVDVSEANAQSDLDKLKEQLGLNKED
;
A
#
# COMPACT_ATOMS: atom_id res chain seq x y z
N MET A 1 -10.68 25.46 2.64
CA MET A 1 -11.33 24.93 1.41
C MET A 1 -10.45 23.84 0.78
N ASN A 2 -10.81 22.57 0.97
CA ASN A 2 -10.84 21.51 -0.06
C ASN A 2 -9.62 21.26 -0.98
N PHE A 3 -8.38 21.33 -0.49
CA PHE A 3 -7.22 20.77 -1.20
C PHE A 3 -7.46 19.29 -1.57
N PHE A 4 -7.98 18.50 -0.62
CA PHE A 4 -8.32 17.10 -0.83
C PHE A 4 -9.50 16.88 -1.78
N LYS A 5 -10.55 17.73 -1.76
CA LYS A 5 -11.60 17.61 -2.81
C LYS A 5 -11.10 18.05 -4.18
N ARG A 6 -10.09 18.92 -4.27
CA ARG A 6 -9.40 19.22 -5.53
C ARG A 6 -8.58 18.03 -5.99
N LEU A 7 -7.82 17.38 -5.12
CA LEU A 7 -7.05 16.16 -5.43
C LEU A 7 -7.97 15.01 -5.90
N PHE A 8 -9.08 14.80 -5.22
CA PHE A 8 -10.08 13.80 -5.58
C PHE A 8 -10.81 14.13 -6.89
N LYS A 9 -11.13 15.41 -7.14
CA LYS A 9 -11.70 15.87 -8.42
C LYS A 9 -10.71 15.79 -9.59
N ILE A 10 -9.43 16.04 -9.35
CA ILE A 10 -8.38 15.88 -10.36
C ILE A 10 -8.26 14.40 -10.77
N GLY A 11 -8.33 13.47 -9.80
CA GLY A 11 -8.36 12.03 -10.09
C GLY A 11 -9.62 11.56 -10.83
N GLN A 12 -10.76 12.24 -10.68
CA GLN A 12 -12.01 11.91 -11.38
C GLN A 12 -12.10 12.51 -12.78
N ALA A 13 -11.43 13.65 -13.04
CA ALA A 13 -11.52 14.38 -14.30
C ALA A 13 -10.52 13.91 -15.37
N GLU A 14 -9.45 13.20 -14.98
CA GLU A 14 -8.46 12.71 -15.93
C GLU A 14 -8.53 11.18 -16.14
N ALA A 15 -9.66 10.66 -16.62
CA ALA A 15 -9.74 9.30 -17.15
C ALA A 15 -8.80 9.03 -18.36
N HIS A 16 -8.09 10.07 -18.82
CA HIS A 16 -7.04 10.02 -19.83
C HIS A 16 -5.65 10.49 -19.34
N ALA A 17 -5.44 10.80 -18.06
CA ALA A 17 -4.10 11.18 -17.61
C ALA A 17 -3.21 9.98 -17.38
N SER A 18 -2.05 10.07 -18.02
CA SER A 18 -0.86 9.27 -17.80
C SER A 18 -0.68 8.94 -16.32
N ILE A 19 -0.60 7.65 -16.01
CA ILE A 19 -0.21 7.11 -14.71
C ILE A 19 1.03 7.81 -14.09
N ASP A 20 1.89 8.38 -14.92
CA ASP A 20 3.08 9.14 -14.52
C ASP A 20 2.77 10.49 -13.85
N LYS A 21 1.61 11.12 -14.13
CA LYS A 21 1.11 12.34 -13.45
C LYS A 21 0.64 12.09 -12.01
N LEU A 22 0.47 10.83 -11.59
CA LEU A 22 0.02 10.48 -10.23
C LEU A 22 1.15 10.48 -9.20
N GLU A 23 2.42 10.60 -9.62
CA GLU A 23 3.54 10.73 -8.67
C GLU A 23 3.50 12.04 -7.89
N ASP A 24 3.09 13.15 -8.49
CA ASP A 24 3.03 14.45 -7.82
C ASP A 24 1.92 14.51 -6.75
N PRO A 25 0.68 14.04 -6.99
CA PRO A 25 -0.35 13.90 -5.96
C PRO A 25 0.04 12.99 -4.79
N ILE A 26 0.78 11.90 -5.05
CA ILE A 26 1.28 11.00 -4.00
C ILE A 26 2.30 11.73 -3.12
N LYS A 27 3.30 12.39 -3.71
CA LYS A 27 4.30 13.17 -2.98
C LYS A 27 3.67 14.32 -2.18
N MET A 28 2.70 15.02 -2.76
CA MET A 28 1.94 16.06 -2.07
C MET A 28 1.14 15.52 -0.88
N THR A 29 0.54 14.34 -1.02
CA THR A 29 -0.19 13.69 0.08
C THR A 29 0.75 13.23 1.19
N GLU A 30 1.92 12.69 0.84
CA GLU A 30 2.97 12.39 1.82
C GLU A 30 3.43 13.62 2.59
N GLN A 31 3.62 14.74 1.88
CA GLN A 31 3.98 16.00 2.53
C GLN A 31 2.87 16.48 3.45
N GLY A 32 1.61 16.48 3.01
CA GLY A 32 0.49 16.83 3.86
C GLY A 32 0.38 15.95 5.11
N ILE A 33 0.69 14.66 5.01
CA ILE A 33 0.76 13.77 6.19
C ILE A 33 1.93 14.14 7.11
N ARG A 34 3.09 14.51 6.56
CA ARG A 34 4.24 15.00 7.35
C ARG A 34 3.88 16.29 8.10
N ASP A 35 3.28 17.25 7.41
CA ASP A 35 2.85 18.52 8.00
C ASP A 35 1.82 18.27 9.12
N LEU A 36 0.85 17.37 8.90
CA LEU A 36 -0.12 16.99 9.93
C LEU A 36 0.54 16.34 11.17
N LYS A 37 1.62 15.58 10.99
CA LYS A 37 2.38 14.99 12.11
C LYS A 37 3.14 16.06 12.89
N GLU A 38 3.71 17.05 12.21
CA GLU A 38 4.35 18.19 12.87
C GLU A 38 3.32 19.02 13.65
N ASP A 39 2.15 19.28 13.07
CA ASP A 39 1.04 19.95 13.76
C ASP A 39 0.53 19.14 14.95
N LEU A 40 0.50 17.81 14.85
CA LEU A 40 0.16 16.93 15.96
C LEU A 40 1.16 17.08 17.11
N GLU A 41 2.46 17.14 16.82
CA GLU A 41 3.51 17.32 17.83
C GLU A 41 3.37 18.67 18.54
N LYS A 42 3.22 19.77 17.79
CA LYS A 42 2.95 21.11 18.34
C LYS A 42 1.66 21.15 19.16
N GLY A 43 0.64 20.44 18.70
CA GLY A 43 -0.64 20.29 19.41
C GLY A 43 -0.48 19.55 20.73
N LEU A 44 0.32 18.48 20.77
CA LEU A 44 0.62 17.74 21.99
C LEU A 44 1.43 18.57 22.99
N GLU A 45 2.41 19.34 22.53
CA GLU A 45 3.19 20.24 23.39
C GLU A 45 2.28 21.33 24.00
N SER A 46 1.42 21.93 23.18
CA SER A 46 0.44 22.93 23.63
C SER A 46 -0.54 22.34 24.65
N LEU A 47 -1.06 21.14 24.38
CA LEU A 47 -1.92 20.40 25.31
C LEU A 47 -1.21 20.12 26.63
N ALA A 48 0.06 19.71 26.60
CA ALA A 48 0.84 19.45 27.81
C ALA A 48 1.02 20.72 28.64
N LYS A 49 1.34 21.86 28.00
CA LYS A 49 1.44 23.17 28.67
C LYS A 49 0.13 23.57 29.34
N VAL A 50 -1.01 23.47 28.64
CA VAL A 50 -2.31 23.83 29.20
C VAL A 50 -2.72 22.87 30.32
N LYS A 51 -2.44 21.56 30.19
CA LYS A 51 -2.66 20.59 31.28
C LYS A 51 -1.83 20.92 32.52
N ALA A 52 -0.57 21.32 32.35
CA ALA A 52 0.28 21.72 33.47
C ALA A 52 -0.30 22.95 34.19
N LEU A 53 -0.81 23.93 33.45
CA LEU A 53 -1.50 25.09 34.03
C LEU A 53 -2.79 24.69 34.77
N ALA A 54 -3.59 23.78 34.21
CA ALA A 54 -4.79 23.27 34.87
C ALA A 54 -4.46 22.54 36.19
N ILE A 55 -3.41 21.70 36.20
CA ILE A 55 -2.94 21.02 37.41
C ILE A 55 -2.48 22.04 38.45
N ARG A 56 -1.69 23.04 38.04
CA ARG A 56 -1.24 24.11 38.93
C ARG A 56 -2.41 24.87 39.54
N SER A 57 -3.41 25.24 38.73
CA SER A 57 -4.61 25.92 39.19
C SER A 57 -5.38 25.10 40.24
N LYS A 58 -5.50 23.77 40.06
CA LYS A 58 -6.06 22.87 41.08
C LYS A 58 -5.27 22.84 42.39
N ASN A 59 -3.95 22.87 42.29
CA ASN A 59 -3.10 22.94 43.47
C ASN A 59 -3.28 24.29 44.20
N ASP A 60 -3.43 25.38 43.45
CA ASP A 60 -3.69 26.71 44.01
C ASP A 60 -5.04 26.75 44.76
N ILE A 61 -6.10 26.16 44.21
CA ILE A 61 -7.40 25.99 44.89
C ILE A 61 -7.22 25.31 46.25
N THR A 62 -6.45 24.20 46.27
CA THR A 62 -6.19 23.45 47.50
C THR A 62 -5.38 24.28 48.49
N SER A 63 -4.35 24.98 48.03
CA SER A 63 -3.53 25.88 48.85
C SER A 63 -4.34 27.01 49.49
N HIS A 64 -5.25 27.64 48.73
CA HIS A 64 -6.14 28.68 49.24
C HIS A 64 -7.13 28.14 50.26
N LYS A 65 -7.70 26.95 50.00
CA LYS A 65 -8.57 26.26 50.95
C LYS A 65 -7.86 25.92 52.26
N ASP A 66 -6.63 25.43 52.19
CA ASP A 66 -5.82 25.10 53.37
C ASP A 66 -5.46 26.36 54.17
N LYS A 67 -5.12 27.45 53.49
CA LYS A 67 -4.90 28.76 54.13
C LYS A 67 -6.15 29.24 54.87
N ALA A 68 -7.32 29.15 54.24
CA ALA A 68 -8.59 29.53 54.87
C ALA A 68 -8.88 28.69 56.12
N ALA A 69 -8.65 27.37 56.06
CA ALA A 69 -8.77 26.47 57.20
C ALA A 69 -7.79 26.82 58.33
N ALA A 70 -6.52 27.10 57.99
CA ALA A 70 -5.50 27.49 58.96
C ALA A 70 -5.84 28.80 59.68
N TYR A 71 -6.32 29.81 58.95
CA TYR A 71 -6.77 31.06 59.57
C TYR A 71 -7.99 30.87 60.46
N HIS A 72 -8.93 30.01 60.05
CA HIS A 72 -10.06 29.63 60.90
C HIS A 72 -9.60 28.99 62.22
N SER A 73 -8.71 27.99 62.16
CA SER A 73 -8.16 27.35 63.35
C SER A 73 -7.39 28.33 64.25
N LYS A 74 -6.63 29.27 63.67
CA LYS A 74 -5.96 30.34 64.43
C LYS A 74 -6.96 31.23 65.16
N ALA A 75 -8.03 31.67 64.50
CA ALA A 75 -9.08 32.46 65.12
C ALA A 75 -9.74 31.71 66.29
N THR A 76 -10.06 30.43 66.11
CA THR A 76 -10.63 29.58 67.17
C THR A 76 -9.66 29.44 68.36
N LEU A 77 -8.36 29.22 68.10
CA LEU A 77 -7.36 29.07 69.15
C LEU A 77 -7.17 30.36 69.96
N LEU A 78 -7.20 31.52 69.31
CA LEU A 78 -7.10 32.83 69.98
C LEU A 78 -8.25 33.02 70.98
N LEU A 79 -9.48 32.73 70.56
CA LEU A 79 -10.65 32.83 71.44
C LEU A 79 -10.62 31.81 72.59
N GLN A 80 -10.13 30.59 72.32
CA GLN A 80 -9.93 29.58 73.37
C GLN A 80 -8.89 30.01 74.42
N LYS A 81 -7.81 30.70 74.00
CA LYS A 81 -6.81 31.24 74.94
C LYS A 81 -7.40 32.35 75.81
N ALA A 82 -8.21 33.23 75.24
CA ALA A 82 -8.93 34.23 76.03
C ALA A 82 -9.88 33.59 77.05
N GLN A 83 -10.62 32.55 76.66
CA GLN A 83 -11.50 31.82 77.58
C GLN A 83 -10.75 31.17 78.76
N LYS A 84 -9.51 30.73 78.53
CA LYS A 84 -8.64 30.15 79.58
C LYS A 84 -7.95 31.19 80.46
N GLY A 85 -8.03 32.47 80.09
CA GLY A 85 -7.32 33.56 80.77
C GLY A 85 -5.85 33.70 80.37
N ASP A 86 -5.38 32.95 79.36
CA ASP A 86 -4.01 33.02 78.85
C ASP A 86 -3.76 34.26 77.95
N MET A 87 -4.84 34.98 77.60
CA MET A 87 -4.82 36.17 76.75
C MET A 87 -5.98 37.09 77.14
N GLU A 88 -5.77 38.40 77.00
CA GLU A 88 -6.83 39.40 77.21
C GLU A 88 -7.89 39.28 76.09
N LEU A 89 -9.17 39.38 76.47
CA LEU A 89 -10.29 39.10 75.57
C LEU A 89 -10.35 40.07 74.39
N THR A 90 -10.19 41.37 74.61
CA THR A 90 -10.26 42.37 73.53
C THR A 90 -9.16 42.19 72.49
N GLU A 91 -7.94 41.83 72.91
CA GLU A 91 -6.83 41.55 72.01
C GLU A 91 -7.03 40.23 71.25
N ALA A 92 -7.54 39.19 71.92
CA ALA A 92 -7.89 37.93 71.26
C ALA A 92 -8.98 38.12 70.21
N GLU A 93 -10.02 38.90 70.51
CA GLU A 93 -11.09 39.24 69.56
C GLU A 93 -10.56 40.05 68.37
N ARG A 94 -9.66 41.02 68.61
CA ARG A 94 -9.01 41.81 67.55
C ARG A 94 -8.23 40.91 66.59
N LEU A 95 -7.37 40.04 67.11
CA LEU A 95 -6.56 39.11 66.32
C LEU A 95 -7.41 38.04 65.63
N ALA A 96 -8.45 37.52 66.30
CA ALA A 96 -9.37 36.56 65.70
C ALA A 96 -10.14 37.18 64.54
N LYS A 97 -10.58 38.43 64.66
CA LYS A 97 -11.23 39.17 63.57
C LYS A 97 -10.29 39.35 62.38
N GLU A 98 -9.03 39.71 62.61
CA GLU A 98 -8.02 39.82 61.55
C GLU A 98 -7.76 38.48 60.85
N ALA A 99 -7.64 37.40 61.61
CA ALA A 99 -7.53 36.06 61.03
C ALA A 99 -8.75 35.67 60.19
N LEU A 100 -9.96 36.03 60.63
CA LEU A 100 -11.19 35.79 59.86
C LEU A 100 -11.25 36.62 58.57
N LEU A 101 -10.72 37.85 58.57
CA LEU A 101 -10.59 38.64 57.33
C LEU A 101 -9.62 37.99 56.34
N LEU A 102 -8.48 37.49 56.81
CA LEU A 102 -7.51 36.75 55.98
C LEU A 102 -8.09 35.43 55.45
N LYS A 103 -8.94 34.75 56.24
CA LYS A 103 -9.72 33.59 55.78
C LYS A 103 -10.61 33.99 54.61
N GLU A 104 -11.37 35.07 54.72
CA GLU A 104 -12.28 35.51 53.67
C GLU A 104 -11.52 35.86 52.37
N GLN A 105 -10.38 36.55 52.48
CA GLN A 105 -9.50 36.83 51.34
C GLN A 105 -8.98 35.54 50.67
N ALA A 106 -8.63 34.52 51.47
CA ALA A 106 -8.20 33.23 50.95
C ALA A 106 -9.34 32.49 50.23
N LEU A 107 -10.58 32.57 50.75
CA LEU A 107 -11.76 31.99 50.10
C LEU A 107 -12.12 32.70 48.79
N GLU A 108 -12.01 34.03 48.74
CA GLU A 108 -12.21 34.78 47.49
C GLU A 108 -11.14 34.41 46.45
N SER A 109 -9.88 34.28 46.87
CA SER A 109 -8.80 33.81 45.99
C SER A 109 -9.06 32.37 45.49
N GLN A 110 -9.53 31.48 46.36
CA GLN A 110 -9.93 30.12 45.98
C GLN A 110 -11.00 30.14 44.89
N LYS A 111 -12.06 30.94 45.07
CA LYS A 111 -13.16 31.07 44.11
C LYS A 111 -12.68 31.59 42.75
N GLN A 112 -11.74 32.53 42.73
CA GLN A 112 -11.11 33.00 41.49
C GLN A 112 -10.31 31.87 40.81
N SER A 113 -9.51 31.13 41.57
CA SER A 113 -8.78 29.97 41.05
C SER A 113 -9.71 28.86 40.53
N GLU A 114 -10.87 28.65 41.16
CA GLU A 114 -11.89 27.69 40.69
C GLU A 114 -12.41 28.07 39.29
N GLN A 115 -12.78 29.34 39.09
CA GLN A 115 -13.23 29.83 37.79
C GLN A 115 -12.15 29.74 36.71
N GLU A 116 -10.89 29.99 37.06
CA GLU A 116 -9.77 29.83 36.14
C GLU A 116 -9.51 28.36 35.80
N SER A 117 -9.58 27.47 36.80
CA SER A 117 -9.43 26.03 36.61
C SER A 117 -10.49 25.48 35.66
N GLU A 118 -11.76 25.86 35.82
CA GLU A 118 -12.84 25.44 34.92
C GLU A 118 -12.56 25.85 33.46
N LYS A 119 -12.09 27.09 33.23
CA LYS A 119 -11.74 27.58 31.88
C LYS A 119 -10.56 26.79 31.29
N MET A 120 -9.57 26.45 32.12
CA MET A 120 -8.42 25.67 31.69
C MET A 120 -8.82 24.23 31.37
N GLU A 121 -9.66 23.59 32.19
CA GLU A 121 -10.18 22.25 31.93
C GLU A 121 -10.97 22.19 30.62
N ALA A 122 -11.85 23.17 30.37
CA ALA A 122 -12.57 23.26 29.10
C ALA A 122 -11.61 23.39 27.91
N SER A 123 -10.53 24.15 28.07
CA SER A 123 -9.48 24.31 27.05
C SER A 123 -8.69 23.02 26.82
N VAL A 124 -8.38 22.27 27.89
CA VAL A 124 -7.75 20.93 27.80
C VAL A 124 -8.64 20.00 26.98
N LEU A 125 -9.93 19.88 27.31
CA LEU A 125 -10.84 18.99 26.60
C LEU A 125 -10.95 19.33 25.10
N LYS A 126 -10.99 20.63 24.77
CA LYS A 126 -11.01 21.09 23.39
C LYS A 126 -9.73 20.70 22.63
N LEU A 127 -8.57 20.88 23.25
CA LEU A 127 -7.27 20.51 22.67
C LEU A 127 -7.12 19.00 22.54
N GLU A 128 -7.55 18.21 23.52
CA GLU A 128 -7.56 16.74 23.45
C GLU A 128 -8.40 16.23 22.27
N SER A 129 -9.60 16.80 22.09
CA SER A 129 -10.47 16.46 20.97
C SER A 129 -9.80 16.79 19.63
N ALA A 130 -9.20 17.97 19.50
CA ALA A 130 -8.47 18.37 18.30
C ALA A 130 -7.29 17.44 17.99
N VAL A 131 -6.46 17.13 18.99
CA VAL A 131 -5.33 16.19 18.88
C VAL A 131 -5.82 14.81 18.44
N LYS A 132 -6.91 14.30 19.03
CA LYS A 132 -7.51 13.01 18.67
C LYS A 132 -8.01 13.01 17.22
N GLN A 133 -8.63 14.10 16.78
CA GLN A 133 -9.10 14.25 15.40
C GLN A 133 -7.93 14.27 14.41
N ILE A 134 -6.87 15.02 14.69
CA ILE A 134 -5.66 15.04 13.85
C ILE A 134 -5.05 13.64 13.76
N ARG A 135 -4.91 12.94 14.88
CA ARG A 135 -4.39 11.57 14.92
C ARG A 135 -5.23 10.62 14.05
N THR A 136 -6.55 10.70 14.16
CA THR A 136 -7.48 9.89 13.36
C THR A 136 -7.35 10.18 11.86
N ASN A 137 -7.24 11.46 11.50
CA ASN A 137 -7.05 11.88 10.12
C ASN A 137 -5.72 11.37 9.56
N ILE A 138 -4.61 11.50 10.31
CA ILE A 138 -3.31 10.97 9.90
C ILE A 138 -3.41 9.47 9.58
N THR A 139 -3.96 8.66 10.49
CA THR A 139 -4.12 7.22 10.26
C THR A 139 -4.98 6.93 9.02
N LYS A 140 -6.08 7.67 8.84
CA LYS A 140 -6.94 7.52 7.65
C LYS A 140 -6.16 7.81 6.36
N TRP A 141 -5.46 8.94 6.30
CA TRP A 141 -4.72 9.35 5.11
C TRP A 141 -3.51 8.46 4.81
N GLU A 142 -2.84 7.94 5.84
CA GLU A 142 -1.77 6.95 5.66
C GLU A 142 -2.29 5.66 5.00
N ASN A 143 -3.46 5.18 5.43
CA ASN A 143 -4.10 4.00 4.84
C ASN A 143 -4.56 4.25 3.39
N GLU A 144 -5.15 5.41 3.12
CA GLU A 144 -5.55 5.80 1.77
C GLU A 144 -4.32 5.94 0.85
N LEU A 145 -3.24 6.56 1.33
CA LEU A 145 -1.99 6.71 0.59
C LEU A 145 -1.36 5.34 0.27
N LYS A 146 -1.35 4.40 1.23
CA LYS A 146 -0.86 3.04 1.00
C LYS A 146 -1.64 2.34 -0.11
N THR A 147 -2.97 2.47 -0.09
CA THR A 147 -3.85 1.91 -1.11
C THR A 147 -3.61 2.55 -2.47
N LEU A 148 -3.47 3.88 -2.52
CA LEU A 148 -3.21 4.63 -3.75
C LEU A 148 -1.88 4.24 -4.38
N LYS A 149 -0.81 4.13 -3.59
CA LYS A 149 0.50 3.65 -4.05
C LYS A 149 0.43 2.25 -4.65
N ALA A 150 -0.29 1.33 -4.00
CA ALA A 150 -0.47 -0.02 -4.51
C ALA A 150 -1.20 -0.01 -5.87
N ARG A 151 -2.28 0.77 -6.00
CA ARG A 151 -3.02 0.92 -7.26
C ARG A 151 -2.17 1.52 -8.37
N VAL A 152 -1.37 2.55 -8.07
CA VAL A 152 -0.44 3.14 -9.04
C VAL A 152 0.61 2.11 -9.49
N LYS A 153 1.15 1.31 -8.58
CA LYS A 153 2.10 0.23 -8.92
C LYS A 153 1.48 -0.82 -9.84
N VAL A 154 0.27 -1.28 -9.52
CA VAL A 154 -0.48 -2.23 -10.37
C VAL A 154 -0.77 -1.62 -11.73
N GLY A 155 -1.28 -0.38 -11.77
CA GLY A 155 -1.56 0.34 -13.01
C GLY A 155 -0.31 0.51 -13.89
N LYS A 156 0.83 0.89 -13.31
CA LYS A 156 2.14 0.96 -14.01
C LYS A 156 2.52 -0.40 -14.60
N ALA A 157 2.40 -1.48 -13.83
CA ALA A 157 2.71 -2.83 -14.30
C ALA A 157 1.80 -3.27 -15.45
N THR A 158 0.48 -3.07 -15.34
CA THR A 158 -0.49 -3.38 -16.40
C THR A 158 -0.24 -2.56 -17.66
N LYS A 159 0.06 -1.25 -17.53
CA LYS A 159 0.42 -0.38 -18.67
C LYS A 159 1.67 -0.90 -19.38
N ASN A 160 2.71 -1.27 -18.64
CA ASN A 160 3.95 -1.78 -19.20
C ASN A 160 3.75 -3.14 -19.89
N LEU A 161 2.99 -4.05 -19.27
CA LEU A 161 2.66 -5.36 -19.86
C LEU A 161 1.87 -5.20 -21.16
N ASN A 162 0.84 -4.35 -21.17
CA ASN A 162 0.07 -4.08 -22.39
C ASN A 162 0.93 -3.45 -23.49
N LYS A 163 1.87 -2.55 -23.14
CA LYS A 163 2.81 -1.97 -24.10
C LYS A 163 3.73 -3.05 -24.69
N GLN A 164 4.27 -3.93 -23.86
CA GLN A 164 5.09 -5.06 -24.31
C GLN A 164 4.28 -6.04 -25.19
N MET A 165 3.03 -6.34 -24.83
CA MET A 165 2.16 -7.17 -25.67
C MET A 165 1.88 -6.54 -27.03
N ALA A 166 1.59 -5.24 -27.07
CA ALA A 166 1.40 -4.52 -28.34
C ALA A 166 2.69 -4.42 -29.17
N GLU A 167 3.86 -4.30 -28.53
CA GLU A 167 5.16 -4.35 -29.19
C GLU A 167 5.49 -5.76 -29.72
N ILE A 168 5.08 -6.83 -29.03
CA ILE A 168 5.22 -8.22 -29.50
C ILE A 168 4.35 -8.46 -30.75
N ASP A 169 3.09 -8.01 -30.73
CA ASP A 169 2.16 -8.12 -31.86
C ASP A 169 2.61 -7.27 -33.07
N SER A 170 3.29 -6.14 -32.81
CA SER A 170 3.92 -5.27 -33.82
C SER A 170 5.27 -5.79 -34.33
N SER A 171 6.01 -6.56 -33.52
CA SER A 171 7.26 -7.17 -33.95
C SER A 171 6.92 -8.28 -34.94
N GLY A 172 7.34 -8.13 -36.20
CA GLY A 172 7.11 -9.08 -37.27
C GLY A 172 7.64 -10.50 -37.03
N THR A 173 8.09 -10.86 -35.82
CA THR A 173 8.63 -12.16 -35.41
C THR A 173 7.59 -13.28 -35.53
N VAL A 174 6.32 -13.04 -35.17
CA VAL A 174 5.24 -14.03 -35.35
C VAL A 174 4.87 -14.18 -36.83
N SER A 175 4.75 -13.06 -37.55
CA SER A 175 4.56 -13.06 -39.02
C SER A 175 5.72 -13.71 -39.77
N LEU A 176 6.97 -13.55 -39.29
CA LEU A 176 8.16 -14.15 -39.89
C LEU A 176 8.22 -15.66 -39.63
N LEU A 177 7.80 -16.11 -38.44
CA LEU A 177 7.69 -17.53 -38.09
C LEU A 177 6.57 -18.22 -38.90
N GLU A 178 5.42 -17.56 -39.09
CA GLU A 178 4.37 -18.07 -40.00
C GLU A 178 4.84 -18.12 -41.45
N LYS A 179 5.49 -17.05 -41.95
CA LYS A 179 6.06 -17.05 -43.31
C LYS A 179 7.16 -18.10 -43.51
N MET A 180 7.99 -18.36 -42.49
CA MET A 180 8.99 -19.43 -42.55
C MET A 180 8.32 -20.81 -42.55
N LYS A 181 7.24 -21.00 -41.79
CA LYS A 181 6.46 -22.24 -41.81
C LYS A 181 5.82 -22.48 -43.18
N ASP A 182 5.21 -21.46 -43.78
CA ASP A 182 4.60 -21.56 -45.11
C ASP A 182 5.65 -21.87 -46.19
N ARG A 183 6.83 -21.24 -46.10
CA ARG A 183 7.94 -21.50 -47.03
C ARG A 183 8.52 -22.91 -46.88
N VAL A 184 8.65 -23.43 -45.66
CA VAL A 184 9.08 -24.82 -45.42
C VAL A 184 8.05 -25.80 -45.99
N ALA A 185 6.76 -25.55 -45.80
CA ALA A 185 5.71 -26.39 -46.37
C ALA A 185 5.72 -26.38 -47.92
N GLU A 186 6.02 -25.23 -48.53
CA GLU A 186 6.18 -25.11 -49.99
C GLU A 186 7.41 -25.86 -50.49
N GLU A 187 8.54 -25.76 -49.78
CA GLU A 187 9.77 -26.51 -50.11
C GLU A 187 9.58 -28.03 -49.90
N GLU A 188 8.84 -28.46 -48.88
CA GLU A 188 8.47 -29.87 -48.66
C GLU A 188 7.57 -30.39 -49.79
N ALA A 189 6.56 -29.61 -50.21
CA ALA A 189 5.68 -29.97 -51.33
C ALA A 189 6.44 -30.04 -52.67
N LEU A 190 7.40 -29.13 -52.90
CA LEU A 190 8.29 -29.19 -54.06
C LEU A 190 9.22 -30.41 -54.01
N ALA A 191 9.77 -30.74 -52.84
CA ALA A 191 10.60 -31.93 -52.66
C ALA A 191 9.81 -33.22 -52.89
N GLU A 192 8.56 -33.29 -52.43
CA GLU A 192 7.64 -34.40 -52.71
C GLU A 192 7.35 -34.51 -54.21
N ALA A 193 7.05 -33.39 -54.88
CA ALA A 193 6.86 -33.35 -56.34
C ALA A 193 8.12 -33.77 -57.12
N TYR A 194 9.32 -33.33 -56.70
CA TYR A 194 10.58 -33.79 -57.31
C TYR A 194 10.85 -35.28 -57.04
N GLY A 195 10.46 -35.79 -55.87
CA GLY A 195 10.50 -37.22 -55.54
C GLY A 195 9.59 -38.05 -56.44
N GLU A 196 8.38 -37.56 -56.71
CA GLU A 196 7.44 -38.18 -57.66
C GLU A 196 7.96 -38.09 -59.11
N MET A 197 8.53 -36.97 -59.53
CA MET A 197 9.16 -36.81 -60.86
C MET A 197 10.39 -37.70 -61.05
N ALA A 198 11.20 -37.88 -60.01
CA ALA A 198 12.35 -38.79 -60.04
C ALA A 198 11.91 -40.28 -60.12
N ASN A 199 10.73 -40.62 -59.59
CA ASN A 199 10.12 -41.94 -59.79
C ASN A 199 9.46 -42.08 -61.17
N ALA A 200 8.95 -41.00 -61.77
CA ALA A 200 8.41 -41.02 -63.13
C ALA A 200 9.50 -41.25 -64.20
N ASN A 201 10.73 -40.76 -63.98
CA ASN A 201 11.86 -40.99 -64.90
C ASN A 201 12.51 -42.38 -64.78
N LYS A 202 12.24 -43.16 -63.72
CA LYS A 202 12.75 -44.54 -63.61
C LYS A 202 12.02 -45.53 -64.53
N SER A 203 10.77 -45.23 -64.91
CA SER A 203 9.94 -46.14 -65.70
C SER A 203 10.39 -46.34 -67.15
N ILE A 204 11.11 -45.38 -67.75
CA ILE A 204 11.56 -45.47 -69.14
C ILE A 204 12.90 -46.21 -69.25
N ASP A 205 13.85 -45.94 -68.33
CA ASP A 205 15.12 -46.66 -68.29
C ASP A 205 14.93 -48.14 -67.85
N GLU A 206 13.98 -48.43 -66.95
CA GLU A 206 13.59 -49.81 -66.59
C GLU A 206 12.89 -50.57 -67.73
N GLU A 207 12.23 -49.87 -68.68
CA GLU A 207 11.67 -50.48 -69.90
C GLU A 207 12.76 -50.76 -70.96
N ILE A 208 13.83 -49.98 -71.00
CA ILE A 208 14.96 -50.17 -71.93
C ILE A 208 15.88 -51.30 -71.46
N ASP A 209 16.20 -51.39 -70.17
CA ASP A 209 17.03 -52.47 -69.62
C ASP A 209 16.33 -53.84 -69.71
N LYS A 210 14.99 -53.89 -69.62
CA LYS A 210 14.20 -55.11 -69.88
C LYS A 210 14.16 -55.53 -71.35
N ALA A 211 14.47 -54.65 -72.29
CA ALA A 211 14.46 -54.95 -73.72
C ALA A 211 15.82 -55.44 -74.25
N VAL A 212 16.90 -55.32 -73.47
CA VAL A 212 18.28 -55.58 -73.93
C VAL A 212 18.93 -56.80 -73.27
N ASP A 213 18.35 -57.38 -72.21
CA ASP A 213 18.89 -58.58 -71.56
C ASP A 213 18.01 -59.84 -71.77
N VAL A 214 18.31 -60.60 -72.82
CA VAL A 214 17.81 -61.97 -72.99
C VAL A 214 19.00 -62.89 -73.31
N SER A 215 19.80 -63.23 -72.28
CA SER A 215 20.78 -64.33 -72.34
C SER A 215 20.55 -65.48 -71.34
N GLU A 216 19.39 -65.55 -70.67
CA GLU A 216 19.07 -66.65 -69.74
C GLU A 216 17.82 -67.49 -70.10
N ALA A 217 17.25 -67.34 -71.30
CA ALA A 217 16.10 -68.15 -71.73
C ALA A 217 16.44 -69.44 -72.50
N ASN A 218 17.72 -69.67 -72.87
CA ASN A 218 18.13 -70.83 -73.67
C ASN A 218 18.88 -71.92 -72.87
N ALA A 219 19.36 -71.62 -71.66
CA ALA A 219 20.13 -72.59 -70.86
C ALA A 219 19.26 -73.72 -70.27
N GLN A 220 17.99 -73.45 -69.97
CA GLN A 220 17.08 -74.45 -69.39
C GLN A 220 16.56 -75.45 -70.45
N SER A 221 16.27 -74.96 -71.67
CA SER A 221 15.79 -75.78 -72.80
C SER A 221 16.85 -76.76 -73.32
N ASP A 222 18.12 -76.37 -73.31
CA ASP A 222 19.22 -77.23 -73.73
C ASP A 222 19.64 -78.23 -72.65
N LEU A 223 19.49 -77.88 -71.36
CA LEU A 223 19.72 -78.80 -70.23
C LEU A 223 18.70 -79.95 -70.23
N ASP A 224 17.43 -79.68 -70.56
CA ASP A 224 16.38 -80.69 -70.57
C ASP A 224 16.50 -81.63 -71.78
N LYS A 225 16.96 -81.13 -72.95
CA LYS A 225 17.33 -81.99 -74.09
C LYS A 225 18.55 -82.87 -73.82
N LEU A 226 19.52 -82.38 -73.05
CA LEU A 226 20.70 -83.17 -72.67
C LEU A 226 20.36 -84.31 -71.70
N LYS A 227 19.44 -84.08 -70.75
CA LYS A 227 18.92 -85.13 -69.85
C LYS A 227 18.17 -86.22 -70.60
N GLU A 228 17.42 -85.84 -71.64
CA GLU A 228 16.69 -86.77 -72.51
C GLU A 228 17.64 -87.63 -73.37
N GLN A 229 18.73 -87.06 -73.89
CA GLN A 229 19.77 -87.82 -74.61
C GLN A 229 20.64 -88.71 -73.73
N LEU A 230 20.81 -88.37 -72.45
CA LEU A 230 21.65 -89.12 -71.50
C LEU A 230 20.89 -90.23 -70.73
N GLY A 231 19.60 -90.44 -71.02
CA GLY A 231 18.81 -91.56 -70.48
C GLY A 231 18.61 -91.51 -68.97
N LEU A 232 18.55 -90.30 -68.37
CA LEU A 232 18.45 -90.10 -66.92
C LEU A 232 17.01 -89.89 -66.43
N ASN A 233 16.02 -90.49 -67.08
CA ASN A 233 14.65 -90.58 -66.59
C ASN A 233 14.40 -91.96 -65.94
N LYS A 234 14.01 -91.97 -64.66
CA LYS A 234 13.29 -93.05 -63.96
C LYS A 234 12.10 -92.39 -63.27
N GLU A 235 10.84 -92.69 -63.64
CA GLU A 235 9.97 -93.70 -62.99
C GLU A 235 10.03 -93.56 -61.47
N ASP A 236 9.00 -93.08 -60.76
CA ASP A 236 7.55 -93.35 -60.90
C ASP A 236 6.64 -92.15 -61.25
#